data_AF-A0A7J0BQU1-F1
#
_entry.id   AF-A0A7J0BQU1-F1
#
_cell.length_a   1.000
_cell.length_b   1.000
_cell.length_c   1.000
_cell.angle_alpha   90.00
_cell.angle_beta   90.00
_cell.angle_gamma   90.00
#
_symmetry.space_group_name_H-M   'P 1'
#
loop_
_entity.id
_entity.type
_entity.pdbx_description
1 polymer ?
#
loop_
_entity_poly.entity_id
_entity_poly.type
_entity_poly.pdbx_seq_one_letter_code
_entity_poly.pdbx_strand_id
1 'polypeptide(L)'
;MFSNILFYKRVVSVLFVTTILLSASFLPVRAENVLNKIVAFVNGDIITQFDLQESVAPDLLRAGLSRQNPAHRAEIEAMERRMLDSMISDLLFLQEADRYKIEVKDAEVENEIRKLAQQNGLTLEEAQQRMKEDGVSYDNFKEKIRNSIVRSRLLSFMVGRKVVVTKEDVQAYYDEHKGEFSSDRKVVVRMLALAPGTDAGKVYTLLQDGTLSFEEAVDQFCVGPAKKNGGLLGELTWMHLASAWREALEPLSDGQVSKPFTADGVSLLLKLDQTTAGNVLPLEEVAGRIEETLRAPMLEERFSEYSGKLREKAVIKINL
;
A
#
# COMPACT_ATOMS: atom_id res chain seq x y z
N MET A 1 52.32 52.20 -65.64
CA MET A 1 52.74 51.78 -64.30
C MET A 1 51.53 51.94 -63.38
N PHE A 2 51.19 50.90 -62.62
CA PHE A 2 50.06 50.82 -61.66
C PHE A 2 48.64 50.76 -62.22
N SER A 3 48.18 49.55 -62.57
CA SER A 3 46.79 49.14 -62.28
C SER A 3 46.64 47.63 -62.57
N ASN A 4 47.00 46.76 -61.61
CA ASN A 4 46.67 45.32 -61.67
C ASN A 4 46.92 44.57 -60.35
N ILE A 5 46.68 45.19 -59.20
CA ILE A 5 46.87 44.55 -57.87
C ILE A 5 45.55 44.44 -57.06
N LEU A 6 44.45 45.05 -57.52
CA LEU A 6 43.18 45.09 -56.78
C LEU A 6 42.14 44.03 -57.17
N PHE A 7 42.35 43.25 -58.24
CA PHE A 7 41.36 42.25 -58.67
C PHE A 7 41.54 40.88 -58.00
N TYR A 8 42.77 40.52 -57.57
CA TYR A 8 43.07 39.18 -57.05
C TYR A 8 42.64 38.94 -55.60
N LYS A 9 42.40 40.00 -54.81
CA LYS A 9 41.99 39.88 -53.40
C LYS A 9 40.49 39.62 -53.19
N ARG A 10 39.62 39.85 -54.19
CA ARG A 10 38.17 39.60 -54.06
C ARG A 10 37.72 38.22 -54.54
N VAL A 11 38.46 37.57 -55.44
CA VAL A 11 38.09 36.23 -55.96
C VAL A 11 38.51 35.11 -54.99
N VAL A 12 39.62 35.27 -54.27
CA VAL A 12 40.09 34.27 -53.29
C VAL A 12 39.22 34.25 -52.01
N SER A 13 38.52 35.34 -51.69
CA SER A 13 37.61 35.37 -50.53
C SER A 13 36.23 34.75 -50.79
N VAL A 14 35.80 34.62 -52.05
CA VAL A 14 34.49 34.01 -52.38
C VAL A 14 34.62 32.49 -52.57
N LEU A 15 35.78 31.99 -52.98
CA LEU A 15 36.03 30.55 -53.15
C LEU A 15 36.46 29.81 -51.85
N PHE A 16 36.74 30.53 -50.77
CA PHE A 16 37.03 29.93 -49.46
C PHE A 16 35.82 29.90 -48.52
N VAL A 17 34.76 30.66 -48.81
CA VAL A 17 33.53 30.70 -48.00
C VAL A 17 32.49 29.67 -48.48
N THR A 18 32.55 29.22 -49.75
CA THR A 18 31.64 28.18 -50.26
C THR A 18 32.11 26.74 -49.98
N THR A 19 33.38 26.54 -49.60
CA THR A 19 33.92 25.19 -49.30
C THR A 19 33.88 24.85 -47.81
N ILE A 20 33.61 25.82 -46.94
CA ILE A 20 33.38 25.63 -45.49
C ILE A 20 31.88 25.53 -45.16
N LEU A 21 30.98 25.82 -46.12
CA LEU A 21 29.54 25.61 -45.97
C LEU A 21 29.02 24.27 -46.52
N LEU A 22 29.90 23.43 -47.08
CA LEU A 22 29.54 22.10 -47.62
C LEU A 22 30.10 20.93 -46.78
N SER A 23 30.48 21.19 -45.53
CA SER A 23 30.99 20.20 -44.58
C SER A 23 30.28 20.26 -43.22
N ALA A 24 29.10 20.90 -43.17
CA ALA A 24 28.26 21.01 -41.98
C ALA A 24 26.99 20.13 -42.00
N SER A 25 26.87 19.19 -42.94
CA SER A 25 25.64 18.41 -43.15
C SER A 25 25.83 16.89 -43.15
N PHE A 26 26.71 16.36 -42.30
CA PHE A 26 26.62 14.96 -41.86
C PHE A 26 27.16 14.87 -40.43
N LEU A 27 26.56 15.60 -39.50
CA LEU A 27 26.47 15.04 -38.15
C LEU A 27 25.62 13.79 -38.32
N PRO A 28 26.11 12.57 -38.04
CA PRO A 28 25.19 11.49 -37.82
C PRO A 28 24.33 11.97 -36.67
N VAL A 29 23.07 12.32 -36.96
CA VAL A 29 22.03 12.25 -35.96
C VAL A 29 22.13 10.82 -35.48
N ARG A 30 22.81 10.61 -34.35
CA ARG A 30 22.59 9.44 -33.53
C ARG A 30 21.13 9.59 -33.14
N ALA A 31 20.26 9.05 -33.99
CA ALA A 31 19.02 8.48 -33.53
C ALA A 31 19.49 7.47 -32.49
N GLU A 32 19.52 7.92 -31.24
CA GLU A 32 19.52 7.04 -30.10
C GLU A 32 18.21 6.27 -30.25
N ASN A 33 18.26 5.19 -31.03
CA ASN A 33 17.30 4.12 -30.93
C ASN A 33 17.46 3.66 -29.49
N VAL A 34 16.72 4.29 -28.58
CA VAL A 34 16.50 3.80 -27.24
C VAL A 34 15.77 2.48 -27.48
N LEU A 35 16.56 1.43 -27.69
CA LEU A 35 16.11 0.06 -27.75
C LEU A 35 15.57 -0.22 -26.36
N ASN A 36 14.29 0.09 -26.16
CA ASN A 36 13.56 -0.25 -24.95
C ASN A 36 13.61 -1.77 -24.82
N LYS A 37 14.51 -2.25 -23.95
CA LYS A 37 14.74 -3.67 -23.70
C LYS A 37 13.43 -4.29 -23.22
N ILE A 38 13.04 -5.42 -23.81
CA ILE A 38 11.91 -6.21 -23.32
C ILE A 38 12.38 -6.94 -22.07
N VAL A 39 11.73 -6.67 -20.93
CA VAL A 39 12.03 -7.34 -19.65
C VAL A 39 11.08 -8.49 -19.37
N ALA A 40 9.88 -8.50 -19.96
CA ALA A 40 9.01 -9.67 -19.97
C ALA A 40 8.13 -9.75 -21.23
N PHE A 41 7.75 -10.97 -21.59
CA PHE A 41 6.75 -11.29 -22.61
C PHE A 41 5.65 -12.16 -21.95
N VAL A 42 4.38 -11.80 -22.14
CA VAL A 42 3.22 -12.41 -21.48
C VAL A 42 2.09 -12.60 -22.50
N ASN A 43 1.89 -13.84 -22.96
CA ASN A 43 0.84 -14.23 -23.93
C ASN A 43 0.79 -13.43 -25.25
N GLY A 44 1.83 -12.69 -25.62
CA GLY A 44 1.84 -11.81 -26.79
C GLY A 44 2.19 -10.37 -26.46
N ASP A 45 1.87 -9.93 -25.25
CA ASP A 45 2.15 -8.59 -24.77
C ASP A 45 3.56 -8.51 -24.16
N ILE A 46 4.14 -7.30 -24.16
CA ILE A 46 5.49 -7.06 -23.66
C ILE A 46 5.48 -6.06 -22.52
N ILE A 47 6.37 -6.28 -21.56
CA ILE A 47 6.74 -5.28 -20.56
C ILE A 47 8.16 -4.83 -20.90
N THR A 48 8.33 -3.53 -21.10
CA THR A 48 9.64 -2.94 -21.42
C THR A 48 10.35 -2.46 -20.16
N GLN A 49 11.65 -2.25 -20.29
CA GLN A 49 12.48 -1.66 -19.25
C GLN A 49 11.95 -0.28 -18.85
N PHE A 50 11.44 0.51 -19.81
CA PHE A 50 10.88 1.82 -19.53
C PHE A 50 9.64 1.70 -18.62
N ASP A 51 8.70 0.81 -18.96
CA ASP A 51 7.48 0.59 -18.17
C ASP A 51 7.81 0.18 -16.74
N LEU A 52 8.77 -0.73 -16.57
CA LEU A 52 9.22 -1.19 -15.25
C LEU A 52 9.87 -0.05 -14.45
N GLN A 53 10.70 0.76 -15.11
CA GLN A 53 11.37 1.87 -14.45
C GLN A 53 10.41 2.98 -14.03
N GLU A 54 9.41 3.30 -14.86
CA GLU A 54 8.36 4.25 -14.53
C GLU A 54 7.50 3.75 -13.37
N SER A 55 7.14 2.47 -13.39
CA SER A 55 6.27 1.86 -12.37
C SER A 55 6.92 1.77 -11.00
N VAL A 56 8.22 1.46 -10.92
CA VAL A 56 8.95 1.32 -9.65
C VAL A 56 9.40 2.65 -9.05
N ALA A 57 9.49 3.73 -9.84
CA ALA A 57 10.06 5.01 -9.41
C ALA A 57 9.40 5.61 -8.15
N PRO A 58 8.06 5.62 -8.01
CA PRO A 58 7.41 6.13 -6.79
C PRO A 58 7.81 5.37 -5.52
N ASP A 59 7.98 4.05 -5.63
CA ASP A 59 8.31 3.20 -4.47
C ASP A 59 9.77 3.37 -4.05
N LEU A 60 10.67 3.58 -5.02
CA LEU A 60 12.06 3.95 -4.76
C LEU A 60 12.17 5.29 -4.02
N LEU A 61 11.39 6.29 -4.45
CA LEU A 61 11.37 7.61 -3.80
C LEU A 61 10.89 7.52 -2.35
N ARG A 62 9.80 6.78 -2.10
CA ARG A 62 9.28 6.56 -0.73
C ARG A 62 10.28 5.83 0.17
N ALA A 63 11.03 4.89 -0.40
CA ALA A 63 12.07 4.15 0.30
C ALA A 63 13.39 4.94 0.44
N GLY A 64 13.52 6.14 -0.15
CA GLY A 64 14.77 6.91 -0.14
C GLY A 64 15.89 6.29 -0.99
N LEU A 65 15.54 5.39 -1.93
CA LEU A 65 16.50 4.63 -2.72
C LEU A 65 16.84 5.36 -4.02
N SER A 66 18.09 5.82 -4.12
CA SER A 66 18.64 6.35 -5.37
C SER A 66 19.38 5.28 -6.20
N ARG A 67 19.04 5.17 -7.49
CA ARG A 67 19.77 4.36 -8.49
C ARG A 67 21.23 4.79 -8.67
N GLN A 68 21.57 6.02 -8.30
CA GLN A 68 22.93 6.54 -8.40
C GLN A 68 23.82 6.05 -7.25
N ASN A 69 23.22 5.56 -6.16
CA ASN A 69 23.96 5.03 -5.02
C ASN A 69 24.20 3.51 -5.20
N PRO A 70 25.45 3.05 -5.40
CA PRO A 70 25.74 1.63 -5.56
C PRO A 70 25.31 0.77 -4.37
N ALA A 71 25.27 1.33 -3.15
CA ALA A 71 24.82 0.62 -1.95
C ALA A 71 23.35 0.19 -2.02
N HIS A 72 22.52 0.91 -2.77
CA HIS A 72 21.09 0.61 -2.90
C HIS A 72 20.78 -0.42 -3.98
N ARG A 73 21.77 -0.83 -4.78
CA ARG A 73 21.56 -1.66 -5.98
C ARG A 73 20.75 -2.92 -5.69
N ALA A 74 21.15 -3.69 -4.66
CA ALA A 74 20.49 -4.96 -4.35
C ALA A 74 19.02 -4.76 -3.94
N GLU A 75 18.72 -3.71 -3.19
CA GLU A 75 17.36 -3.40 -2.75
C GLU A 75 16.48 -2.90 -3.90
N ILE A 76 17.06 -2.07 -4.79
CA ILE A 76 16.41 -1.62 -6.02
C ILE A 76 16.10 -2.82 -6.92
N GLU A 77 17.05 -3.72 -7.16
CA GLU A 77 16.83 -4.92 -7.97
C GLU A 77 15.73 -5.82 -7.37
N ALA A 78 15.68 -5.96 -6.04
CA ALA A 78 14.61 -6.69 -5.37
C ALA A 78 13.25 -6.01 -5.52
N MET A 79 13.20 -4.68 -5.49
CA MET A 79 11.98 -3.91 -5.72
C MET A 79 11.53 -3.98 -7.18
N GLU A 80 12.45 -3.89 -8.13
CA GLU A 80 12.19 -4.06 -9.56
C GLU A 80 11.65 -5.45 -9.89
N ARG A 81 12.21 -6.51 -9.29
CA ARG A 81 11.67 -7.87 -9.45
C ARG A 81 10.22 -7.98 -8.95
N ARG A 82 9.94 -7.46 -7.75
CA ARG A 82 8.58 -7.42 -7.19
C ARG A 82 7.61 -6.62 -8.06
N MET A 83 8.06 -5.46 -8.57
CA MET A 83 7.27 -4.64 -9.47
C MET A 83 6.98 -5.38 -10.79
N LEU A 84 7.99 -6.02 -11.39
CA LEU A 84 7.79 -6.79 -12.62
C LEU A 84 6.78 -7.93 -12.40
N ASP A 85 6.87 -8.66 -11.29
CA ASP A 85 5.90 -9.71 -10.95
C ASP A 85 4.48 -9.15 -10.82
N SER A 86 4.32 -7.96 -10.22
CA SER A 86 3.03 -7.26 -10.16
C SER A 86 2.53 -6.88 -11.55
N MET A 87 3.39 -6.32 -12.41
CA MET A 87 3.02 -5.92 -13.76
C MET A 87 2.61 -7.11 -14.64
N ILE A 88 3.31 -8.26 -14.52
CA ILE A 88 2.92 -9.50 -15.21
C ILE A 88 1.54 -9.95 -14.72
N SER A 89 1.31 -9.93 -13.42
CA SER A 89 0.02 -10.33 -12.85
C SER A 89 -1.10 -9.43 -13.35
N ASP A 90 -0.89 -8.11 -13.35
CA ASP A 90 -1.84 -7.12 -13.83
C ASP A 90 -2.17 -7.31 -15.32
N LEU A 91 -1.15 -7.58 -16.14
CA LEU A 91 -1.32 -7.85 -17.56
C LEU A 91 -2.16 -9.11 -17.80
N LEU A 92 -1.93 -10.18 -17.05
CA LEU A 92 -2.74 -11.39 -17.10
C LEU A 92 -4.19 -11.13 -16.70
N PHE A 93 -4.43 -10.29 -15.69
CA PHE A 93 -5.78 -9.91 -15.29
C PHE A 93 -6.50 -9.11 -16.36
N LEU A 94 -5.82 -8.18 -17.03
CA LEU A 94 -6.41 -7.39 -18.10
C LEU A 94 -6.76 -8.26 -19.32
N GLN A 95 -5.87 -9.18 -19.70
CA GLN A 95 -6.14 -10.16 -20.76
C GLN A 95 -7.35 -11.05 -20.42
N GLU A 96 -7.45 -11.47 -19.16
CA GLU A 96 -8.55 -12.29 -18.70
C GLU A 96 -9.88 -11.52 -18.67
N ALA A 97 -9.85 -10.26 -18.24
CA ALA A 97 -11.01 -9.37 -18.26
C ALA A 97 -11.51 -9.14 -19.70
N ASP A 98 -10.60 -8.93 -20.65
CA ASP A 98 -10.92 -8.81 -22.07
C ASP A 98 -11.59 -10.08 -22.61
N ARG A 99 -11.07 -11.27 -22.23
CA ARG A 99 -11.67 -12.55 -22.61
C ARG A 99 -13.13 -12.69 -22.14
N TYR A 100 -13.47 -12.12 -20.98
CA TYR A 100 -14.84 -12.07 -20.45
C TYR A 100 -15.64 -10.84 -20.89
N LYS A 101 -15.05 -9.97 -21.74
CA LYS A 101 -15.66 -8.72 -22.23
C LYS A 101 -16.08 -7.79 -21.10
N ILE A 102 -15.26 -7.70 -20.07
CA ILE A 102 -15.47 -6.77 -18.95
C ILE A 102 -15.01 -5.39 -19.40
N GLU A 103 -15.97 -4.57 -19.81
CA GLU A 103 -15.72 -3.19 -20.24
C GLU A 103 -16.02 -2.19 -19.12
N VAL A 104 -15.29 -1.06 -19.13
CA VAL A 104 -15.52 0.08 -18.24
C VAL A 104 -15.55 1.33 -19.12
N LYS A 105 -16.68 2.05 -19.10
CA LYS A 105 -16.83 3.28 -19.88
C LYS A 105 -16.17 4.45 -19.17
N ASP A 106 -15.74 5.45 -19.95
CA ASP A 106 -15.08 6.65 -19.42
C ASP A 106 -15.94 7.39 -18.39
N ALA A 107 -17.24 7.49 -18.62
CA ALA A 107 -18.17 8.12 -17.68
C ALA A 107 -18.15 7.43 -16.30
N GLU A 108 -17.91 6.12 -16.25
CA GLU A 108 -17.82 5.37 -15.00
C GLU A 108 -16.51 5.67 -14.27
N VAL A 109 -15.41 5.78 -15.03
CA VAL A 109 -14.09 6.20 -14.50
C VAL A 109 -14.18 7.61 -13.91
N GLU A 110 -14.74 8.58 -14.65
CA GLU A 110 -14.91 9.96 -14.19
C GLU A 110 -15.79 10.05 -12.94
N ASN A 111 -16.85 9.24 -12.87
CA ASN A 111 -17.71 9.17 -11.69
C ASN A 111 -16.96 8.61 -10.47
N GLU A 112 -16.11 7.61 -10.66
CA GLU A 112 -15.32 7.05 -9.58
C GLU A 112 -14.25 8.04 -9.08
N ILE A 113 -13.59 8.75 -10.00
CA ILE A 113 -12.65 9.83 -9.66
C ILE A 113 -13.36 10.92 -8.84
N ARG A 114 -14.57 11.33 -9.26
CA ARG A 114 -15.37 12.32 -8.53
C ARG A 114 -15.70 11.87 -7.10
N LYS A 115 -16.07 10.60 -6.91
CA LYS A 115 -16.32 10.05 -5.56
C LYS A 115 -15.06 10.08 -4.70
N LEU A 116 -13.92 9.67 -5.26
CA LEU A 116 -12.64 9.70 -4.56
C LEU A 116 -12.25 11.14 -4.17
N ALA A 117 -12.48 12.12 -5.05
CA ALA A 117 -12.27 13.52 -4.73
C ALA A 117 -13.16 13.97 -3.56
N GLN A 118 -14.46 13.66 -3.62
CA GLN A 118 -15.43 14.01 -2.57
C GLN A 118 -15.09 13.38 -1.21
N GLN A 119 -14.64 12.13 -1.19
CA GLN A 119 -14.17 11.45 0.04
C GLN A 119 -12.97 12.15 0.67
N ASN A 120 -12.16 12.84 -0.13
CA ASN A 120 -11.03 13.65 0.33
C ASN A 120 -11.39 15.13 0.54
N GLY A 121 -12.68 15.48 0.47
CA GLY A 121 -13.14 16.86 0.64
C GLY A 121 -12.80 17.79 -0.52
N LEU A 122 -12.51 17.24 -1.71
CA LEU A 122 -12.13 17.99 -2.91
C LEU A 122 -13.21 17.91 -3.99
N THR A 123 -13.31 18.96 -4.79
CA THR A 123 -13.96 18.93 -6.10
C THR A 123 -13.08 18.20 -7.13
N LEU A 124 -13.66 17.83 -8.28
CA LEU A 124 -12.90 17.18 -9.35
C LEU A 124 -11.81 18.10 -9.89
N GLU A 125 -12.13 19.38 -10.04
CA GLU A 125 -11.23 20.42 -10.54
C GLU A 125 -10.06 20.64 -9.58
N GLU A 126 -10.31 20.68 -8.26
CA GLU A 126 -9.26 20.78 -7.25
C GLU A 126 -8.37 19.53 -7.23
N ALA A 127 -8.95 18.33 -7.37
CA ALA A 127 -8.18 17.09 -7.46
C ALA A 127 -7.27 17.08 -8.69
N GLN A 128 -7.77 17.51 -9.86
CA GLN A 128 -6.99 17.63 -11.09
C GLN A 128 -5.85 18.64 -10.96
N GLN A 129 -6.12 19.79 -10.35
CA GLN A 129 -5.11 20.83 -10.12
C GLN A 129 -4.01 20.32 -9.19
N ARG A 130 -4.37 19.62 -8.12
CA ARG A 130 -3.41 19.02 -7.18
C ARG A 130 -2.57 17.92 -7.83
N MET A 131 -3.18 17.05 -8.65
CA MET A 131 -2.42 16.06 -9.42
C MET A 131 -1.38 16.70 -10.33
N LYS A 132 -1.74 17.82 -10.97
CA LYS A 132 -0.83 18.58 -11.82
C LYS A 132 0.33 19.18 -11.03
N GLU A 133 0.08 19.68 -9.82
CA GLU A 133 1.10 20.19 -8.90
C GLU A 133 2.04 19.07 -8.42
N ASP A 134 1.49 17.88 -8.17
CA ASP A 134 2.23 16.68 -7.78
C ASP A 134 2.92 15.97 -8.98
N GLY A 135 2.79 16.52 -10.20
CA GLY A 135 3.39 15.97 -11.41
C GLY A 135 2.75 14.67 -11.91
N VAL A 136 1.53 14.36 -11.47
CA VAL A 136 0.76 13.18 -11.87
C VAL A 136 -0.09 13.49 -13.09
N SER A 137 0.08 12.73 -14.17
CA SER A 137 -0.77 12.83 -15.37
C SER A 137 -2.20 12.38 -15.06
N TYR A 138 -3.19 13.21 -15.40
CA TYR A 138 -4.61 12.89 -15.23
C TYR A 138 -5.02 11.68 -16.07
N ASP A 139 -4.49 11.55 -17.29
CA ASP A 139 -4.79 10.42 -18.16
C ASP A 139 -4.23 9.11 -17.59
N ASN A 140 -3.00 9.14 -17.06
CA ASN A 140 -2.42 7.97 -16.39
C ASN A 140 -3.22 7.59 -15.13
N PHE A 141 -3.72 8.60 -14.40
CA PHE A 141 -4.58 8.37 -13.26
C PHE A 141 -5.91 7.74 -13.67
N LYS A 142 -6.56 8.24 -14.72
CA LYS A 142 -7.79 7.66 -15.29
C LYS A 142 -7.60 6.20 -15.67
N GLU A 143 -6.52 5.86 -16.35
CA GLU A 143 -6.26 4.47 -16.74
C GLU A 143 -5.97 3.57 -15.53
N LYS A 144 -5.30 4.07 -14.48
CA LYS A 144 -5.18 3.34 -13.21
C LYS A 144 -6.53 3.07 -12.56
N ILE A 145 -7.43 4.06 -12.54
CA ILE A 145 -8.80 3.88 -12.01
C ILE A 145 -9.59 2.91 -12.88
N ARG A 146 -9.50 3.00 -14.21
CA ARG A 146 -10.14 2.05 -15.12
C ARG A 146 -9.68 0.62 -14.84
N ASN A 147 -8.38 0.39 -14.77
CA ASN A 147 -7.81 -0.93 -14.48
C ASN A 147 -8.23 -1.45 -13.10
N SER A 148 -8.34 -0.57 -12.11
CA SER A 148 -8.88 -0.91 -10.78
C SER A 148 -10.34 -1.39 -10.86
N ILE A 149 -11.19 -0.67 -11.60
CA ILE A 149 -12.60 -1.05 -11.79
C ILE A 149 -12.71 -2.38 -12.55
N VAL A 150 -11.93 -2.56 -13.63
CA VAL A 150 -11.87 -3.81 -14.39
C VAL A 150 -11.50 -4.98 -13.49
N ARG A 151 -10.45 -4.82 -12.66
CA ARG A 151 -10.02 -5.85 -11.70
C ARG A 151 -11.11 -6.19 -10.70
N SER A 152 -11.73 -5.17 -10.09
CA SER A 152 -12.82 -5.35 -9.13
C SER A 152 -14.01 -6.11 -9.73
N ARG A 153 -14.37 -5.79 -10.98
CA ARG A 153 -15.43 -6.50 -11.73
C ARG A 153 -15.05 -7.93 -12.02
N LEU A 154 -13.83 -8.18 -12.50
CA LEU A 154 -13.35 -9.53 -12.78
C LEU A 154 -13.33 -10.37 -11.51
N LEU A 155 -12.82 -9.83 -10.40
CA LEU A 155 -12.83 -10.49 -9.11
C LEU A 155 -14.26 -10.82 -8.66
N SER A 156 -15.17 -9.85 -8.73
CA SER A 156 -16.58 -10.05 -8.39
C SER A 156 -17.25 -11.12 -9.26
N PHE A 157 -16.92 -11.14 -10.56
CA PHE A 157 -17.44 -12.11 -11.52
C PHE A 157 -16.91 -13.53 -11.24
N MET A 158 -15.61 -13.66 -10.99
CA MET A 158 -14.94 -14.96 -10.84
C MET A 158 -15.11 -15.57 -9.46
N VAL A 159 -15.12 -14.75 -8.41
CA VAL A 159 -15.08 -15.19 -7.02
C VAL A 159 -16.42 -14.96 -6.31
N GLY A 160 -17.11 -13.86 -6.59
CA GLY A 160 -18.35 -13.51 -5.90
C GLY A 160 -19.48 -14.54 -6.06
N ARG A 161 -19.49 -15.34 -7.13
CA ARG A 161 -20.46 -16.45 -7.32
C ARG A 161 -20.09 -17.74 -6.58
N LYS A 162 -18.84 -17.88 -6.13
CA LYS A 162 -18.29 -19.12 -5.56
C LYS A 162 -17.99 -19.03 -4.07
N VAL A 163 -18.02 -17.82 -3.51
CA VAL A 163 -17.88 -17.57 -2.08
C VAL A 163 -19.26 -17.27 -1.55
N VAL A 164 -19.84 -18.25 -0.88
CA VAL A 164 -21.13 -18.13 -0.19
C VAL A 164 -20.83 -18.31 1.29
N VAL A 165 -21.12 -17.28 2.07
CA VAL A 165 -21.14 -17.38 3.53
C VAL A 165 -22.53 -17.84 3.91
N THR A 166 -22.63 -19.00 4.57
CA THR A 166 -23.92 -19.56 4.97
C THR A 166 -24.41 -18.93 6.27
N LYS A 167 -25.69 -19.10 6.59
CA LYS A 167 -26.23 -18.63 7.88
C LYS A 167 -25.59 -19.39 9.04
N GLU A 168 -25.25 -20.65 8.81
CA GLU A 168 -24.56 -21.53 9.73
C GLU A 168 -23.15 -21.01 10.03
N ASP A 169 -22.41 -20.53 9.02
CA ASP A 169 -21.10 -19.91 9.22
C ASP A 169 -21.20 -18.62 10.05
N VAL A 170 -22.20 -17.78 9.75
CA VAL A 170 -22.46 -16.53 10.50
C VAL A 170 -22.83 -16.82 11.95
N GLN A 171 -23.69 -17.82 12.19
CA GLN A 171 -24.09 -18.24 13.53
C GLN A 171 -22.90 -18.81 14.31
N ALA A 172 -22.11 -19.70 13.69
CA ALA A 172 -20.94 -20.29 14.32
C ALA A 172 -19.91 -19.22 14.72
N TYR A 173 -19.62 -18.28 13.82
CA TYR A 173 -18.73 -17.16 14.12
C TYR A 173 -19.27 -16.28 15.25
N TYR A 174 -20.57 -15.95 15.21
CA TYR A 174 -21.21 -15.19 16.28
C TYR A 174 -21.11 -15.88 17.64
N ASP A 175 -21.37 -17.19 17.70
CA ASP A 175 -21.33 -17.97 18.94
C ASP A 175 -19.91 -18.08 19.51
N GLU A 176 -18.90 -18.21 18.66
CA GLU A 176 -17.48 -18.23 19.05
C GLU A 176 -16.97 -16.85 19.49
N HIS A 177 -17.47 -15.76 18.89
CA HIS A 177 -16.97 -14.40 19.08
C HIS A 177 -17.96 -13.46 19.79
N LYS A 178 -18.90 -13.97 20.60
CA LYS A 178 -19.91 -13.15 21.31
C LYS A 178 -19.31 -11.99 22.11
N GLY A 179 -18.13 -12.18 22.68
CA GLY A 179 -17.40 -11.15 23.43
C GLY A 179 -17.06 -9.91 22.60
N GLU A 180 -16.93 -10.03 21.28
CA GLU A 180 -16.64 -8.93 20.36
C GLU A 180 -17.88 -8.10 20.04
N PHE A 181 -19.07 -8.68 20.21
CA PHE A 181 -20.36 -8.07 19.87
C PHE A 181 -21.04 -7.39 21.06
N SER A 182 -20.32 -7.10 22.13
CA SER A 182 -20.88 -6.48 23.33
C SER A 182 -20.81 -4.95 23.27
N SER A 183 -21.94 -4.27 23.06
CA SER A 183 -22.01 -2.81 22.79
C SER A 183 -21.56 -1.90 23.94
N ASP A 184 -21.67 -2.40 25.15
CA ASP A 184 -21.46 -1.69 26.41
C ASP A 184 -20.53 -2.47 27.35
N ARG A 185 -19.77 -3.44 26.83
CA ARG A 185 -18.68 -4.08 27.58
C ARG A 185 -17.73 -2.98 28.02
N LYS A 186 -17.44 -2.94 29.32
CA LYS A 186 -16.59 -1.93 29.94
C LYS A 186 -15.42 -2.62 30.62
N VAL A 187 -14.27 -1.98 30.55
CA VAL A 187 -13.06 -2.45 31.22
C VAL A 187 -12.43 -1.33 32.02
N VAL A 188 -11.92 -1.67 33.19
CA VAL A 188 -11.07 -0.78 33.99
C VAL A 188 -9.64 -1.20 33.73
N VAL A 189 -8.84 -0.27 33.19
CA VAL A 189 -7.48 -0.56 32.71
C VAL A 189 -6.49 0.36 33.39
N ARG A 190 -5.33 -0.19 33.76
CA ARG A 190 -4.13 0.60 34.06
C ARG A 190 -3.12 0.48 32.95
N MET A 191 -2.43 1.57 32.68
CA MET A 191 -1.40 1.68 31.67
C MET A 191 -0.03 1.92 32.30
N LEU A 192 0.96 1.24 31.76
CA LEU A 192 2.37 1.51 31.94
C LEU A 192 2.98 1.84 30.57
N ALA A 193 3.25 3.12 30.33
CA ALA A 193 3.97 3.57 29.14
C ALA A 193 5.46 3.68 29.45
N LEU A 194 6.29 2.83 28.86
CA LEU A 194 7.69 2.70 29.25
C LEU A 194 8.56 3.82 28.67
N ALA A 195 9.52 4.28 29.46
CA ALA A 195 10.56 5.19 29.00
C ALA A 195 11.38 4.57 27.85
N PRO A 196 11.78 5.36 26.83
CA PRO A 196 12.65 4.88 25.75
C PRO A 196 13.90 4.17 26.29
N GLY A 197 14.21 2.99 25.74
CA GLY A 197 15.37 2.18 26.17
C GLY A 197 15.11 1.29 27.38
N THR A 198 13.91 1.32 27.98
CA THR A 198 13.52 0.37 29.03
C THR A 198 13.22 -1.00 28.44
N ASP A 199 13.77 -2.06 29.01
CA ASP A 199 13.49 -3.44 28.61
C ASP A 199 12.10 -3.87 29.09
N ALA A 200 11.12 -3.78 28.18
CA ALA A 200 9.74 -4.13 28.46
C ALA A 200 9.54 -5.61 28.83
N GLY A 201 10.37 -6.51 28.27
CA GLY A 201 10.31 -7.94 28.57
C GLY A 201 10.76 -8.24 29.98
N LYS A 202 11.80 -7.53 30.45
CA LYS A 202 12.25 -7.63 31.84
C LYS A 202 11.19 -7.10 32.81
N VAL A 203 10.58 -5.93 32.52
CA VAL A 203 9.51 -5.36 33.36
C VAL A 203 8.30 -6.30 33.40
N TYR A 204 7.90 -6.88 32.27
CA TYR A 204 6.81 -7.86 32.21
C TYR A 204 7.10 -9.09 33.10
N THR A 205 8.32 -9.62 33.05
CA THR A 205 8.71 -10.77 33.89
C THR A 205 8.56 -10.46 35.38
N LEU A 206 9.04 -9.30 35.82
CA LEU A 206 8.95 -8.84 37.22
C LEU A 206 7.50 -8.62 37.69
N LEU A 207 6.60 -8.26 36.77
CA LEU A 207 5.17 -8.12 37.07
C LEU A 207 4.48 -9.47 37.16
N GLN A 208 4.86 -10.43 36.30
CA GLN A 208 4.27 -11.77 36.25
C GLN A 208 4.67 -12.63 37.44
N ASP A 209 5.91 -12.52 37.91
CA ASP A 209 6.40 -13.26 39.09
C ASP A 209 6.04 -12.59 40.43
N GLY A 210 5.49 -11.38 40.39
CA GLY A 210 5.07 -10.61 41.56
C GLY A 210 6.21 -9.93 42.32
N THR A 211 7.44 -9.92 41.77
CA THR A 211 8.58 -9.19 42.34
C THR A 211 8.33 -7.68 42.40
N LEU A 212 7.55 -7.17 41.45
CA LEU A 212 7.16 -5.77 41.36
C LEU A 212 5.65 -5.68 41.19
N SER A 213 4.99 -4.81 41.95
CA SER A 213 3.59 -4.47 41.69
C SER A 213 3.46 -3.58 40.44
N PHE A 214 2.27 -3.55 39.84
CA PHE A 214 2.03 -2.72 38.66
C PHE A 214 2.18 -1.23 38.98
N GLU A 215 1.72 -0.83 40.16
CA GLU A 215 1.83 0.53 40.69
C GLU A 215 3.29 0.96 40.88
N GLU A 216 4.13 0.10 41.46
CA GLU A 216 5.56 0.37 41.58
C GLU A 216 6.25 0.44 40.22
N ALA A 217 5.85 -0.40 39.27
CA ALA A 217 6.36 -0.32 37.90
C ALA A 217 5.95 0.99 37.21
N VAL A 218 4.73 1.49 37.47
CA VAL A 218 4.30 2.81 37.00
C VAL A 218 5.14 3.93 37.60
N ASP A 219 5.41 3.88 38.90
CA ASP A 219 6.22 4.90 39.57
C ASP A 219 7.66 4.92 39.05
N GLN A 220 8.24 3.75 38.79
CA GLN A 220 9.64 3.60 38.38
C GLN A 220 9.86 3.83 36.88
N PHE A 221 9.00 3.28 36.02
CA PHE A 221 9.28 3.17 34.58
C PHE A 221 8.31 3.97 33.68
N CYS A 222 7.19 4.45 34.21
CA CYS A 222 6.19 5.13 33.38
C CYS A 222 6.64 6.53 32.95
N VAL A 223 6.41 6.86 31.68
CA VAL A 223 6.46 8.20 31.11
C VAL A 223 5.05 8.69 30.76
N GLY A 224 4.84 10.00 30.82
CA GLY A 224 3.57 10.62 30.43
C GLY A 224 2.53 10.76 31.56
N PRO A 225 1.31 11.18 31.22
CA PRO A 225 0.31 11.60 32.20
C PRO A 225 -0.27 10.45 33.04
N ALA A 226 -0.24 9.22 32.54
CA ALA A 226 -0.72 8.02 33.23
C ALA A 226 0.02 7.73 34.55
N LYS A 227 1.21 8.31 34.74
CA LYS A 227 1.96 8.22 36.00
C LYS A 227 1.16 8.77 37.19
N LYS A 228 0.29 9.75 36.96
CA LYS A 228 -0.61 10.27 38.00
C LYS A 228 -1.74 9.24 38.21
N ASN A 229 -1.89 8.76 39.44
CA ASN A 229 -2.85 7.72 39.86
C ASN A 229 -2.45 6.26 39.52
N GLY A 230 -1.16 5.95 39.50
CA GLY A 230 -0.68 4.56 39.40
C GLY A 230 -1.09 3.87 38.09
N GLY A 231 -1.21 4.64 37.00
CA GLY A 231 -1.52 4.11 35.67
C GLY A 231 -3.01 4.04 35.35
N LEU A 232 -3.91 4.31 36.30
CA LEU A 232 -5.34 4.10 36.12
C LEU A 232 -5.94 5.03 35.06
N LEU A 233 -6.55 4.45 34.03
CA LEU A 233 -7.26 5.16 32.96
C LEU A 233 -8.76 5.30 33.23
N GLY A 234 -9.28 4.58 34.23
CA GLY A 234 -10.71 4.53 34.54
C GLY A 234 -11.46 3.51 33.69
N GLU A 235 -12.78 3.67 33.62
CA GLU A 235 -13.68 2.79 32.87
C GLU A 235 -13.71 3.18 31.39
N LEU A 236 -13.37 2.24 30.52
CA LEU A 236 -13.33 2.41 29.08
C LEU A 236 -14.33 1.47 28.41
N THR A 237 -15.01 1.95 27.36
CA THR A 237 -15.92 1.13 26.56
C THR A 237 -15.13 0.28 25.56
N TRP A 238 -15.33 -1.03 25.58
CA TRP A 238 -14.57 -2.01 24.80
C TRP A 238 -14.53 -1.67 23.31
N MET A 239 -15.68 -1.37 22.71
CA MET A 239 -15.78 -1.05 21.28
C MET A 239 -15.03 0.23 20.85
N HIS A 240 -14.74 1.13 21.78
CA HIS A 240 -14.01 2.37 21.50
C HIS A 240 -12.50 2.22 21.69
N LEU A 241 -12.02 1.06 22.16
CA LEU A 241 -10.61 0.77 22.27
C LEU A 241 -10.00 0.51 20.88
N ALA A 242 -8.82 1.07 20.65
CA ALA A 242 -8.01 0.75 19.47
C ALA A 242 -7.74 -0.76 19.38
N SER A 243 -7.61 -1.30 18.15
CA SER A 243 -7.46 -2.76 17.91
C SER A 243 -6.33 -3.37 18.74
N ALA A 244 -5.15 -2.73 18.73
CA ALA A 244 -3.98 -3.19 19.47
C ALA A 244 -4.22 -3.32 20.99
N TRP A 245 -5.10 -2.48 21.56
CA TRP A 245 -5.44 -2.56 22.97
C TRP A 245 -6.41 -3.69 23.26
N ARG A 246 -7.41 -3.90 22.40
CA ARG A 246 -8.33 -5.03 22.51
C ARG A 246 -7.56 -6.35 22.40
N GLU A 247 -6.68 -6.48 21.41
CA GLU A 247 -5.81 -7.66 21.24
C GLU A 247 -4.93 -7.93 22.47
N ALA A 248 -4.41 -6.89 23.12
CA ALA A 248 -3.59 -7.02 24.33
C ALA A 248 -4.40 -7.40 25.59
N LEU A 249 -5.67 -6.99 25.67
CA LEU A 249 -6.55 -7.19 26.83
C LEU A 249 -7.43 -8.44 26.72
N GLU A 250 -7.81 -8.87 25.51
CA GLU A 250 -8.71 -10.01 25.27
C GLU A 250 -8.26 -11.32 25.95
N PRO A 251 -6.96 -11.71 25.95
CA PRO A 251 -6.55 -12.96 26.60
C PRO A 251 -6.46 -12.84 28.13
N LEU A 252 -6.69 -11.67 28.72
CA LEU A 252 -6.48 -11.41 30.13
C LEU A 252 -7.73 -11.65 30.96
N SER A 253 -7.53 -12.19 32.16
CA SER A 253 -8.50 -12.16 33.27
C SER A 253 -8.27 -10.94 34.15
N ASP A 254 -9.29 -10.55 34.92
CA ASP A 254 -9.18 -9.48 35.91
C ASP A 254 -7.98 -9.69 36.85
N GLY A 255 -7.19 -8.63 37.01
CA GLY A 255 -5.91 -8.59 37.73
C GLY A 255 -4.66 -8.88 36.89
N GLN A 256 -4.79 -9.41 35.67
CA GLN A 256 -3.64 -9.80 34.85
C GLN A 256 -3.05 -8.65 34.03
N VAL A 257 -1.79 -8.82 33.63
CA VAL A 257 -1.00 -7.86 32.85
C VAL A 257 -0.76 -8.40 31.44
N SER A 258 -0.92 -7.55 30.43
CA SER A 258 -0.64 -7.86 29.02
C SER A 258 0.84 -8.10 28.78
N LYS A 259 1.15 -8.87 27.74
CA LYS A 259 2.49 -8.83 27.16
C LYS A 259 2.81 -7.41 26.67
N PRO A 260 4.10 -7.02 26.60
CA PRO A 260 4.48 -5.75 26.00
C PRO A 260 4.04 -5.65 24.54
N PHE A 261 3.50 -4.50 24.16
CA PHE A 261 3.17 -4.16 22.77
C PHE A 261 3.52 -2.71 22.50
N THR A 262 3.50 -2.30 21.23
CA THR A 262 3.79 -0.92 20.83
C THR A 262 2.54 -0.26 20.28
N ALA A 263 2.20 0.92 20.79
CA ALA A 263 1.18 1.79 20.20
C ALA A 263 1.73 3.20 20.05
N ASP A 264 1.51 3.82 18.90
CA ASP A 264 1.97 5.18 18.57
C ASP A 264 3.46 5.42 18.85
N GLY A 265 4.29 4.40 18.62
CA GLY A 265 5.75 4.45 18.83
C GLY A 265 6.20 4.31 20.29
N VAL A 266 5.28 4.06 21.23
CA VAL A 266 5.56 3.88 22.66
C VAL A 266 5.35 2.42 23.06
N SER A 267 6.28 1.85 23.85
CA SER A 267 6.12 0.51 24.40
C SER A 267 5.23 0.55 25.64
N LEU A 268 4.19 -0.29 25.64
CA LEU A 268 3.12 -0.29 26.62
C LEU A 268 2.95 -1.67 27.27
N LEU A 269 2.55 -1.67 28.54
CA LEU A 269 1.88 -2.78 29.20
C LEU A 269 0.55 -2.30 29.75
N LEU A 270 -0.48 -3.13 29.66
CA LEU A 270 -1.79 -2.86 30.24
C LEU A 270 -2.07 -3.87 31.35
N LYS A 271 -2.66 -3.42 32.45
CA LYS A 271 -3.27 -4.29 33.46
C LYS A 271 -4.78 -4.18 33.34
N LEU A 272 -5.45 -5.32 33.21
CA LEU A 272 -6.91 -5.39 33.24
C LEU A 272 -7.32 -5.49 34.71
N ASP A 273 -7.86 -4.42 35.30
CA ASP A 273 -8.29 -4.45 36.71
C ASP A 273 -9.65 -5.11 36.87
N GLN A 274 -10.60 -4.77 35.99
CA GLN A 274 -11.97 -5.26 36.07
C GLN A 274 -12.64 -5.28 34.70
N THR A 275 -13.47 -6.29 34.47
CA THR A 275 -14.35 -6.38 33.29
C THR A 275 -15.81 -6.32 33.73
N THR A 276 -16.57 -5.40 33.14
CA THR A 276 -18.04 -5.38 33.23
C THR A 276 -18.61 -5.88 31.91
N ALA A 277 -19.34 -7.00 31.96
CA ALA A 277 -19.98 -7.57 30.79
C ALA A 277 -20.98 -6.59 30.19
N GLY A 278 -20.95 -6.44 28.88
CA GLY A 278 -21.97 -5.72 28.12
C GLY A 278 -23.10 -6.64 27.72
N ASN A 279 -24.20 -6.03 27.29
CA ASN A 279 -25.21 -6.66 26.47
C ASN A 279 -24.60 -7.05 25.12
N VAL A 280 -24.64 -8.36 24.84
CA VAL A 280 -24.28 -8.89 23.53
C VAL A 280 -25.35 -8.45 22.54
N LEU A 281 -24.94 -7.74 21.48
CA LEU A 281 -25.84 -7.34 20.40
C LEU A 281 -26.43 -8.57 19.74
N PRO A 282 -27.73 -8.57 19.38
CA PRO A 282 -28.38 -9.69 18.72
C PRO A 282 -27.73 -9.97 17.35
N LEU A 283 -27.75 -11.23 16.92
CA LEU A 283 -27.12 -11.66 15.67
C LEU A 283 -27.59 -10.82 14.48
N GLU A 284 -28.88 -10.47 14.44
CA GLU A 284 -29.49 -9.70 13.36
C GLU A 284 -28.84 -8.33 13.16
N GLU A 285 -28.33 -7.71 14.22
CA GLU A 285 -27.66 -6.40 14.15
C GLU A 285 -26.21 -6.50 13.67
N VAL A 286 -25.55 -7.64 13.87
CA VAL A 286 -24.13 -7.83 13.55
C VAL A 286 -23.87 -8.78 12.39
N ALA A 287 -24.89 -9.50 11.90
CA ALA A 287 -24.77 -10.52 10.86
C ALA A 287 -24.11 -10.00 9.58
N GLY A 288 -24.45 -8.79 9.13
CA GLY A 288 -23.84 -8.19 7.93
C GLY A 288 -22.33 -7.96 8.09
N ARG A 289 -21.89 -7.53 9.29
CA ARG A 289 -20.45 -7.35 9.56
C ARG A 289 -19.73 -8.69 9.64
N ILE A 290 -20.36 -9.69 10.26
CA ILE A 290 -19.82 -11.05 10.33
C ILE A 290 -19.67 -11.64 8.92
N GLU A 291 -20.70 -11.47 8.08
CA GLU A 291 -20.66 -11.92 6.69
C GLU A 291 -19.48 -11.27 5.94
N GLU A 292 -19.27 -9.96 6.09
CA GLU A 292 -18.12 -9.27 5.49
C GLU A 292 -16.78 -9.80 6.01
N THR A 293 -16.65 -10.00 7.32
CA THR A 293 -15.44 -10.54 7.96
C THR A 293 -15.12 -11.96 7.47
N LEU A 294 -16.12 -12.83 7.37
CA LEU A 294 -15.95 -14.20 6.88
C LEU A 294 -15.68 -14.25 5.37
N ARG A 295 -16.34 -13.36 4.61
CA ARG A 295 -16.22 -13.33 3.15
C ARG A 295 -14.83 -12.86 2.71
N ALA A 296 -14.22 -11.90 3.40
CA ALA A 296 -12.92 -11.34 3.02
C ALA A 296 -11.80 -12.40 2.82
N PRO A 297 -11.47 -13.27 3.79
CA PRO A 297 -10.43 -14.29 3.62
C PRO A 297 -10.79 -15.33 2.55
N MET A 298 -12.08 -15.68 2.42
CA MET A 298 -12.54 -16.60 1.37
C MET A 298 -12.37 -16.00 -0.02
N LEU A 299 -12.62 -14.70 -0.18
CA LEU A 299 -12.38 -13.99 -1.44
C LEU A 299 -10.88 -14.01 -1.79
N GLU A 300 -10.02 -13.75 -0.80
CA GLU A 300 -8.56 -13.72 -0.97
C GLU A 300 -8.00 -15.09 -1.37
N GLU A 301 -8.42 -16.17 -0.69
CA GLU A 301 -7.98 -17.53 -1.02
C GLU A 301 -8.33 -17.89 -2.46
N ARG A 302 -9.58 -17.63 -2.87
CA ARG A 302 -10.06 -17.93 -4.23
C ARG A 302 -9.39 -17.06 -5.28
N PHE A 303 -9.11 -15.81 -4.95
CA PHE A 303 -8.34 -14.91 -5.80
C PHE A 303 -6.92 -15.43 -6.01
N SER A 304 -6.24 -15.83 -4.93
CA SER A 304 -4.90 -16.40 -4.98
C SER A 304 -4.83 -17.67 -5.84
N GLU A 305 -5.77 -18.61 -5.62
CA GLU A 305 -5.87 -19.84 -6.41
C GLU A 305 -6.08 -19.53 -7.90
N TYR A 306 -6.95 -18.58 -8.21
CA TYR A 306 -7.23 -18.19 -9.59
C TYR A 306 -6.05 -17.51 -10.26
N SER A 307 -5.41 -16.57 -9.57
CA SER A 307 -4.20 -15.88 -10.03
C SER A 307 -3.08 -16.87 -10.35
N GLY A 308 -2.88 -17.86 -9.49
CA GLY A 308 -1.94 -18.96 -9.71
C GLY A 308 -2.25 -19.72 -11.00
N LYS A 309 -3.52 -20.09 -11.22
CA LYS A 309 -3.96 -20.78 -12.45
C LYS A 309 -3.81 -19.93 -13.71
N LEU A 310 -4.02 -18.61 -13.63
CA LEU A 310 -3.77 -17.71 -14.76
C LEU A 310 -2.29 -17.70 -15.12
N ARG A 311 -1.42 -17.59 -14.11
CA ARG A 311 0.02 -17.58 -14.29
C ARG A 311 0.56 -18.89 -14.84
N GLU A 312 0.04 -20.03 -14.36
CA GLU A 312 0.42 -21.37 -14.83
C GLU A 312 0.07 -21.60 -16.31
N LYS A 313 -1.08 -21.09 -16.75
CA LYS A 313 -1.54 -21.23 -18.14
C LYS A 313 -0.87 -20.24 -19.10
N ALA A 314 -0.23 -19.20 -18.56
CA ALA A 314 0.33 -18.14 -19.36
C ALA A 314 1.72 -18.49 -19.90
N VAL A 315 2.01 -18.03 -21.12
CA VAL A 315 3.36 -18.05 -21.68
C VAL A 315 4.09 -16.81 -21.19
N ILE A 316 4.92 -16.99 -20.17
CA ILE A 316 5.71 -15.92 -19.55
C ILE A 316 7.19 -16.15 -19.82
N LYS A 317 7.88 -15.16 -20.39
CA LYS A 317 9.34 -15.15 -20.53
C LYS A 317 9.90 -13.89 -19.90
N ILE A 318 10.79 -14.03 -18.93
CA ILE A 318 11.42 -12.91 -18.20
C ILE A 318 12.88 -12.78 -18.65
N ASN A 319 13.29 -11.55 -18.98
CA ASN A 319 14.61 -11.19 -19.49
C ASN A 319 15.24 -10.06 -18.66
N LEU A 320 15.15 -10.16 -17.32
CA LEU A 320 15.75 -9.21 -16.37
C LEU A 320 17.27 -9.24 -16.47
#